data_AF-A0A1V6P6Y3-F1
#
_entry.id   AF-A0A1V6P6Y3-F1
#
_cell.length_a   1.000
_cell.length_b   1.000
_cell.length_c   1.000
_cell.angle_alpha   90.00
_cell.angle_beta   90.00
_cell.angle_gamma   90.00
#
_symmetry.space_group_name_H-M   'P 1'
#
loop_
_entity.id
_entity.type
_entity.pdbx_description
1 polymer ?
#
loop_
_entity_poly.entity_id
_entity_poly.type
_entity_poly.pdbx_seq_one_letter_code
_entity_poly.pdbx_strand_id
1 'polypeptide(L)'
;MFSAAAFVDVEHIYNAGYQTRRKAREDLFSKTRVLYDFDYENDRVITIQSLLLMTYWHETPQNPKDSQHWLDIFDGCEFLRDLSLQERSAVSFIEKAKLSVLISEVAILRDFRKDGCPSPGAPGNDEDEFSGAWMEEYEKTLEALHLWHARAPADMERTNQQNHILFVQHAWIRLVFLTTLGTLYREIACITMPYHEKPAYPDRQVLQEMSSIIQELHNLGVVYLLPTTAVALLVPVLVMHFSDLRSSSDGLQLSGFQNFYRCMRVLSSLGDTYSFAVIVRQFFEDALGNIGGVSPPVVPTMIQDLLTSKEHESLIKAQAARSSGDPATWKGLPSIL
;
A
#
# COMPACT_ATOMS: atom_id res chain seq x y z
N MET A 1 10.79 -7.98 23.38
CA MET A 1 10.43 -8.71 24.63
C MET A 1 10.53 -7.85 25.88
N PHE A 2 11.61 -7.07 26.09
CA PHE A 2 11.77 -6.20 27.27
C PHE A 2 10.57 -5.29 27.57
N SER A 3 10.14 -4.46 26.60
CA SER A 3 9.05 -3.48 26.79
C SER A 3 7.70 -4.14 27.10
N ALA A 4 7.42 -5.27 26.47
CA ALA A 4 6.18 -6.04 26.66
C ALA A 4 6.08 -6.69 28.05
N ALA A 5 7.20 -7.04 28.70
CA ALA A 5 7.20 -7.69 30.02
C ALA A 5 6.58 -6.84 31.15
N ALA A 6 6.35 -5.54 30.91
CA ALA A 6 5.58 -4.68 31.81
C ALA A 6 4.08 -5.01 31.84
N PHE A 7 3.54 -5.54 30.75
CA PHE A 7 2.10 -5.70 30.51
C PHE A 7 1.64 -7.16 30.52
N VAL A 8 2.58 -8.11 30.52
CA VAL A 8 2.28 -9.54 30.56
C VAL A 8 1.84 -9.97 31.98
N ASP A 9 0.85 -10.86 32.02
CA ASP A 9 0.33 -11.43 33.26
C ASP A 9 1.44 -12.11 34.07
N VAL A 10 1.34 -11.97 35.40
CA VAL A 10 2.42 -12.35 36.31
C VAL A 10 2.68 -13.87 36.30
N GLU A 11 1.67 -14.66 35.93
CA GLU A 11 1.78 -16.11 35.78
C GLU A 11 2.81 -16.50 34.70
N HIS A 12 2.83 -15.80 33.57
CA HIS A 12 3.84 -16.02 32.53
C HIS A 12 5.24 -15.59 32.97
N ILE A 13 5.35 -14.58 33.84
CA ILE A 13 6.63 -14.14 34.42
C ILE A 13 7.20 -15.23 35.34
N TYR A 14 6.35 -15.86 36.16
CA TYR A 14 6.76 -16.98 37.03
C TYR A 14 7.10 -18.23 36.21
N ASN A 15 6.31 -18.56 35.19
CA ASN A 15 6.57 -19.70 34.30
C ASN A 15 7.89 -19.54 33.52
N ALA A 16 8.30 -18.30 33.24
CA ALA A 16 9.60 -17.97 32.65
C ALA A 16 10.78 -18.02 33.65
N GLY A 17 10.52 -18.40 34.91
CA GLY A 17 11.55 -18.58 35.95
C GLY A 17 11.92 -17.31 36.73
N TYR A 18 11.20 -16.20 36.54
CA TYR A 18 11.49 -14.95 37.25
C TYR A 18 10.63 -14.79 38.50
N GLN A 19 11.25 -14.43 39.61
CA GLN A 19 10.56 -14.23 40.90
C GLN A 19 9.73 -12.95 40.96
N THR A 20 10.02 -11.95 40.11
CA THR A 20 9.27 -10.70 40.03
C THR A 20 9.31 -10.15 38.61
N ARG A 21 8.26 -9.40 38.25
CA ARG A 21 8.21 -8.65 36.98
C ARG A 21 9.37 -7.66 36.85
N ARG A 22 9.83 -7.07 37.95
CA ARG A 22 11.00 -6.20 37.97
C ARG A 22 12.27 -6.94 37.52
N LYS A 23 12.54 -8.10 38.13
CA LYS A 23 13.73 -8.91 37.81
C LYS A 23 13.71 -9.45 36.38
N ALA A 24 12.53 -9.80 35.88
CA ALA A 24 12.35 -10.18 34.47
C ALA A 24 12.68 -9.02 33.51
N ARG A 25 12.19 -7.81 33.81
CA ARG A 25 12.45 -6.63 32.98
C ARG A 25 13.91 -6.19 33.02
N GLU A 26 14.56 -6.24 34.18
CA GLU A 26 15.99 -5.93 34.35
C GLU A 26 16.88 -6.85 33.50
N ASP A 27 16.64 -8.17 33.56
CA ASP A 27 17.39 -9.16 32.79
C ASP A 27 17.13 -9.03 31.27
N LEU A 28 15.88 -8.85 30.86
CA LEU A 28 15.53 -8.63 29.46
C LEU A 28 16.08 -7.31 28.91
N PHE A 29 16.10 -6.25 29.71
CA PHE A 29 16.72 -4.98 29.34
C PHE A 29 18.22 -5.14 29.14
N SER A 30 18.90 -5.79 30.09
CA SER A 30 20.35 -6.05 30.02
C SER A 30 20.71 -6.86 28.77
N LYS A 31 19.94 -7.91 28.46
CA LYS A 31 20.11 -8.70 27.23
C LYS A 31 19.93 -7.87 25.96
N THR A 32 18.89 -7.02 25.91
CA THR A 32 18.62 -6.15 24.76
C THR A 32 19.73 -5.11 24.57
N ARG A 33 20.24 -4.55 25.67
CA ARG A 33 21.35 -3.59 25.67
C ARG A 33 22.65 -4.22 25.17
N VAL A 34 22.97 -5.43 25.62
CA VAL A 34 24.14 -6.16 25.11
C VAL A 34 24.01 -6.38 23.60
N LEU A 35 22.85 -6.83 23.11
CA LEU A 35 22.66 -7.00 21.66
C LEU A 35 22.87 -5.70 20.87
N TYR A 36 22.43 -4.58 21.41
CA TYR A 36 22.68 -3.26 20.83
C TYR A 36 24.17 -2.89 20.86
N ASP A 37 24.84 -3.02 22.00
CA ASP A 37 26.26 -2.67 22.17
C ASP A 37 27.19 -3.53 21.28
N PHE A 38 26.73 -4.69 20.83
CA PHE A 38 27.44 -5.57 19.89
C PHE A 38 27.13 -5.28 18.41
N ASP A 39 26.35 -4.23 18.10
CA ASP A 39 25.88 -3.90 16.76
C ASP A 39 25.25 -5.12 16.05
N TYR A 40 24.52 -5.94 16.81
CA TYR A 40 23.97 -7.20 16.29
C TYR A 40 23.01 -6.99 15.12
N GLU A 41 22.25 -5.89 15.15
CA GLU A 41 21.26 -5.55 14.13
C GLU A 41 21.80 -4.45 13.19
N ASN A 42 21.70 -4.69 11.89
CA ASN A 42 22.22 -3.78 10.86
C ASN A 42 21.13 -2.86 10.27
N ASP A 43 19.85 -3.23 10.43
CA ASP A 43 18.73 -2.40 9.98
C ASP A 43 18.51 -1.22 10.93
N ARG A 44 18.75 -0.01 10.41
CA ARG A 44 18.61 1.24 11.16
C ARG A 44 17.20 1.48 11.72
N VAL A 45 16.15 0.99 11.06
CA VAL A 45 14.77 1.11 11.56
C VAL A 45 14.56 0.21 12.77
N ILE A 46 15.05 -1.03 12.72
CA ILE A 46 14.96 -1.98 13.84
C ILE A 46 15.80 -1.49 15.02
N THR A 47 16.97 -0.91 14.74
CA THR A 47 17.79 -0.24 15.76
C THR A 47 16.99 0.89 16.41
N ILE A 48 16.46 1.85 15.64
CA ILE A 48 15.67 2.97 16.20
C ILE A 48 14.47 2.48 17.00
N GLN A 49 13.72 1.49 16.50
CA GLN A 49 12.61 0.88 17.21
C GLN A 49 13.06 0.22 18.52
N SER A 50 14.18 -0.49 18.51
CA SER A 50 14.75 -1.12 19.70
C SER A 50 15.20 -0.09 20.72
N LEU A 51 15.85 0.99 20.27
CA LEU A 51 16.28 2.11 21.11
C LEU A 51 15.08 2.84 21.74
N LEU A 52 14.05 3.13 20.95
CA LEU A 52 12.79 3.70 21.46
C LEU A 52 12.17 2.80 22.52
N LEU A 53 12.12 1.49 22.29
CA LEU A 53 11.58 0.54 23.27
C LEU A 53 12.46 0.42 24.51
N MET A 54 13.78 0.61 24.40
CA MET A 54 14.71 0.62 25.54
C MET A 54 14.54 1.87 26.42
N THR A 55 14.05 3.00 25.90
CA THR A 55 13.75 4.20 26.73
C THR A 55 12.69 3.95 27.82
N TYR A 56 11.91 2.88 27.74
CA TYR A 56 10.89 2.49 28.73
C TYR A 56 11.45 1.89 30.04
N TRP A 57 12.78 1.83 30.24
CA TRP A 57 13.44 1.43 31.50
C TRP A 57 14.25 2.57 32.10
N HIS A 58 13.97 2.92 33.36
CA HIS A 58 14.80 3.83 34.15
C HIS A 58 14.97 3.26 35.55
N GLU A 59 16.19 2.83 35.90
CA GLU A 59 16.43 2.18 37.20
C GLU A 59 17.05 3.11 38.24
N THR A 60 17.79 4.15 37.83
CA THR A 60 18.31 5.19 38.74
C THR A 60 18.59 6.53 38.04
N PRO A 61 18.25 7.68 38.65
CA PRO A 61 18.48 9.02 38.09
C PRO A 61 19.97 9.46 38.06
N GLN A 62 20.91 8.59 38.45
CA GLN A 62 22.33 8.90 38.62
C GLN A 62 23.24 8.23 37.57
N ASN A 63 22.68 7.58 36.54
CA ASN A 63 23.47 6.95 35.47
C ASN A 63 23.63 7.92 34.28
N PRO A 64 24.81 8.54 34.07
CA PRO A 64 25.01 9.58 33.06
C PRO A 64 24.89 9.08 31.60
N LYS A 65 24.74 7.77 31.38
CA LYS A 65 24.57 7.16 30.05
C LYS A 65 23.11 6.91 29.62
N ASP A 66 22.12 7.22 30.45
CA ASP A 66 20.71 6.84 30.20
C ASP A 66 19.79 8.00 29.76
N SER A 67 20.29 9.23 29.60
CA SER A 67 19.48 10.34 29.06
C SER A 67 20.26 11.23 28.09
N GLN A 68 21.47 11.66 28.43
CA GLN A 68 22.30 12.50 27.56
C GLN A 68 22.79 11.76 26.30
N HIS A 69 23.19 10.49 26.41
CA HIS A 69 23.57 9.69 25.24
C HIS A 69 22.40 9.46 24.27
N TRP A 70 21.19 9.27 24.80
CA TRP A 70 19.98 9.21 23.96
C TRP A 70 19.67 10.58 23.35
N LEU A 71 19.79 11.66 24.12
CA LEU A 71 19.63 13.03 23.60
C LEU A 71 20.64 13.35 22.51
N ASP A 72 21.89 12.89 22.60
CA ASP A 72 22.92 13.06 21.56
C ASP A 72 22.61 12.22 20.31
N ILE A 73 22.08 10.99 20.47
CA ILE A 73 21.54 10.18 19.35
C ILE A 73 20.30 10.84 18.73
N PHE A 74 19.46 11.47 19.55
CA PHE A 74 18.23 12.14 19.15
C PHE A 74 18.48 13.54 18.58
N ASP A 75 19.63 14.15 18.82
CA ASP A 75 19.97 15.49 18.32
C ASP A 75 20.01 15.52 16.78
N GLY A 76 20.30 14.37 16.15
CA GLY A 76 20.23 14.15 14.70
C GLY A 76 18.84 13.74 14.17
N CYS A 77 17.84 13.52 15.03
CA CYS A 77 16.51 13.09 14.62
C CYS A 77 15.52 14.26 14.66
N GLU A 78 15.27 14.89 13.51
CA GLU A 78 14.32 15.99 13.35
C GLU A 78 12.92 15.65 13.90
N PHE A 79 12.47 14.40 13.70
CA PHE A 79 11.21 13.88 14.23
C PHE A 79 11.11 13.98 15.76
N LEU A 80 12.19 13.69 16.49
CA LEU A 80 12.18 13.72 17.96
C LEU A 80 12.31 15.14 18.52
N ARG A 81 12.74 16.10 17.71
CA ARG A 81 12.88 17.51 18.09
C ARG A 81 11.64 18.34 17.75
N ASP A 82 10.93 17.98 16.69
CA ASP A 82 9.75 18.70 16.23
C ASP A 82 8.48 18.13 16.86
N LEU A 83 8.01 18.80 17.92
CA LEU A 83 6.76 18.46 18.60
C LEU A 83 5.54 18.53 17.66
N SER A 84 5.55 19.43 16.68
CA SER A 84 4.45 19.55 15.71
C SER A 84 4.42 18.35 14.76
N LEU A 85 5.60 17.85 14.37
CA LEU A 85 5.74 16.63 13.56
C LEU A 85 5.26 15.40 14.34
N GLN A 86 5.57 15.32 15.63
CA GLN A 86 5.09 14.25 16.52
C GLN A 86 3.57 14.29 16.70
N GLU A 87 3.01 15.47 16.98
CA GLU A 87 1.57 15.66 17.13
C GLU A 87 0.82 15.26 15.85
N ARG A 88 1.27 15.75 14.69
CA ARG A 88 0.66 15.40 13.39
C ARG A 88 0.77 13.91 13.07
N SER A 89 1.90 13.29 13.42
CA SER A 89 2.09 11.85 13.23
C SER A 89 1.20 11.03 14.15
N ALA A 90 1.03 11.45 15.41
CA ALA A 90 0.12 10.83 16.36
C ALA A 90 -1.33 10.87 15.86
N VAL A 91 -1.76 12.02 15.33
CA VAL A 91 -3.08 12.15 14.70
C VAL A 91 -3.24 11.16 13.54
N SER A 92 -2.26 11.03 12.64
CA SER A 92 -2.38 10.03 11.58
C SER A 92 -2.34 8.59 12.05
N PHE A 93 -1.69 8.26 13.17
CA PHE A 93 -1.79 6.92 13.76
C PHE A 93 -3.18 6.63 14.31
N ILE A 94 -3.82 7.61 14.96
CA ILE A 94 -5.20 7.49 15.43
C ILE A 94 -6.15 7.26 14.24
N GLU A 95 -5.99 8.03 13.16
CA GLU A 95 -6.82 7.86 11.97
C GLU A 95 -6.58 6.54 11.25
N LYS A 96 -5.33 6.04 11.20
CA LYS A 96 -5.02 4.68 10.73
C LYS A 96 -5.76 3.62 11.55
N ALA A 97 -5.76 3.76 12.87
CA ALA A 97 -6.43 2.81 13.75
C ALA A 97 -7.95 2.81 13.51
N LYS A 98 -8.58 3.98 13.43
CA LYS A 98 -10.01 4.10 13.08
C LYS A 98 -10.33 3.47 11.72
N LEU A 99 -9.53 3.77 10.70
CA LEU A 99 -9.71 3.20 9.37
C LEU A 99 -9.55 1.68 9.37
N SER A 100 -8.65 1.12 10.20
CA SER A 100 -8.48 -0.33 10.32
C SER A 100 -9.72 -1.05 10.88
N VAL A 101 -10.49 -0.39 11.73
CA VAL A 101 -11.79 -0.91 12.20
C VAL A 101 -12.79 -0.96 11.04
N LEU A 102 -12.90 0.11 10.25
CA LEU A 102 -13.78 0.16 9.07
C LEU A 102 -13.38 -0.87 8.00
N ILE A 103 -12.09 -1.10 7.78
CA ILE A 103 -11.60 -2.17 6.90
C ILE A 103 -12.09 -3.54 7.38
N SER A 104 -12.08 -3.75 8.70
CA SER A 104 -12.54 -5.00 9.30
C SER A 104 -14.05 -5.19 9.10
N GLU A 105 -14.85 -4.12 9.21
CA GLU A 105 -16.29 -4.14 8.92
C GLU A 105 -16.57 -4.51 7.45
N VAL A 106 -15.85 -3.91 6.50
CA VAL A 106 -15.95 -4.27 5.07
C VAL A 106 -15.57 -5.72 4.82
N ALA A 107 -14.54 -6.23 5.50
CA ALA A 107 -14.13 -7.63 5.39
C ALA A 107 -15.22 -8.58 5.91
N ILE A 108 -15.83 -8.27 7.06
CA ILE A 108 -16.95 -9.02 7.63
C ILE A 108 -18.14 -9.02 6.68
N LEU A 109 -18.51 -7.86 6.12
CA LEU A 109 -19.62 -7.75 5.15
C LEU A 109 -19.40 -8.64 3.92
N ARG A 110 -18.15 -8.70 3.44
CA ARG A 110 -17.77 -9.53 2.29
C ARG A 110 -17.82 -11.02 2.63
N ASP A 111 -17.37 -11.40 3.82
CA ASP A 111 -17.38 -12.80 4.24
C ASP A 111 -18.82 -13.27 4.52
N PHE A 112 -19.65 -12.43 5.14
CA PHE A 112 -21.11 -12.64 5.29
C PHE A 112 -21.79 -12.87 3.93
N ARG A 113 -21.42 -12.11 2.90
CA ARG A 113 -21.90 -12.31 1.53
C ARG A 113 -21.54 -13.69 0.97
N LYS A 114 -20.27 -14.10 1.11
CA LYS A 114 -19.79 -15.38 0.57
C LYS A 114 -20.51 -16.56 1.20
N ASP A 115 -20.78 -16.49 2.49
CA ASP A 115 -21.46 -17.56 3.24
C ASP A 115 -22.95 -17.63 2.91
N GLY A 116 -23.59 -16.51 2.56
CA GLY A 116 -25.01 -16.45 2.23
C GLY A 116 -25.38 -16.63 0.75
N CYS A 117 -24.42 -16.63 -0.19
CA CYS A 117 -24.71 -16.97 -1.59
C CYS A 117 -25.05 -18.46 -1.73
N PRO A 118 -26.29 -18.83 -2.13
CA PRO A 118 -26.66 -20.22 -2.30
C PRO A 118 -25.81 -20.88 -3.40
N SER A 119 -25.42 -22.14 -3.19
CA SER A 119 -24.83 -22.93 -4.28
C SER A 119 -25.83 -23.04 -5.45
N PRO A 120 -25.37 -23.04 -6.71
CA PRO A 120 -26.27 -23.09 -7.87
C PRO A 120 -27.18 -24.32 -7.79
N GLY A 121 -28.49 -24.10 -7.55
CA GLY A 121 -29.50 -25.17 -7.50
C GLY A 121 -30.31 -25.30 -6.21
N ALA A 122 -30.13 -24.45 -5.19
CA ALA A 122 -30.98 -24.46 -4.00
C ALA A 122 -32.33 -23.75 -4.26
N PRO A 123 -33.48 -24.34 -3.90
CA PRO A 123 -34.79 -23.69 -4.09
C PRO A 123 -35.19 -22.83 -2.88
N GLY A 124 -35.52 -21.55 -3.13
CA GLY A 124 -36.61 -20.85 -2.46
C GLY A 124 -36.25 -19.71 -1.48
N ASN A 125 -36.99 -18.60 -1.66
CA ASN A 125 -37.47 -17.58 -0.70
C ASN A 125 -36.51 -16.80 0.23
N ASP A 126 -35.32 -17.31 0.57
CA ASP A 126 -34.42 -16.65 1.53
C ASP A 126 -33.50 -15.59 0.88
N GLU A 127 -33.45 -15.53 -0.45
CA GLU A 127 -32.59 -14.59 -1.20
C GLU A 127 -33.00 -13.12 -1.00
N ASP A 128 -34.30 -12.84 -0.92
CA ASP A 128 -34.82 -11.47 -0.76
C ASP A 128 -34.57 -10.91 0.66
N GLU A 129 -34.72 -11.74 1.70
CA GLU A 129 -34.47 -11.34 3.10
C GLU A 129 -32.96 -11.17 3.36
N PHE A 130 -32.12 -12.07 2.83
CA PHE A 130 -30.67 -11.96 2.90
C PHE A 130 -30.15 -10.72 2.16
N SER A 131 -30.66 -10.46 0.96
CA SER A 131 -30.32 -9.26 0.19
C SER A 131 -30.67 -7.98 0.95
N GLY A 132 -31.84 -7.94 1.61
CA GLY A 132 -32.24 -6.81 2.46
C GLY A 132 -31.28 -6.55 3.63
N ALA A 133 -30.95 -7.58 4.41
CA ALA A 133 -30.05 -7.45 5.56
C ALA A 133 -28.62 -7.06 5.15
N TRP A 134 -28.11 -7.64 4.06
CA TRP A 134 -26.80 -7.28 3.51
C TRP A 134 -26.77 -5.83 3.03
N MET A 135 -27.82 -5.37 2.34
CA MET A 135 -27.91 -3.99 1.84
C MET A 135 -27.95 -2.96 2.97
N GLU A 136 -28.66 -3.26 4.07
CA GLU A 136 -28.67 -2.38 5.24
C GLU A 136 -27.26 -2.23 5.86
N GLU A 137 -26.52 -3.34 6.01
CA GLU A 137 -25.17 -3.32 6.56
C GLU A 137 -24.16 -2.65 5.60
N TYR A 138 -24.35 -2.85 4.29
CA TYR A 138 -23.60 -2.15 3.25
C TYR A 138 -23.77 -0.62 3.36
N GLU A 139 -25.01 -0.13 3.46
CA GLU A 139 -25.29 1.31 3.55
C GLU A 139 -24.69 1.93 4.81
N LYS A 140 -24.79 1.25 5.97
CA LYS A 140 -24.16 1.68 7.22
C LYS A 140 -22.63 1.76 7.09
N THR A 141 -22.02 0.73 6.52
CA THR A 141 -20.56 0.69 6.32
C THR A 141 -20.09 1.78 5.36
N LEU A 142 -20.83 2.02 4.28
CA LEU A 142 -20.55 3.09 3.32
C LEU A 142 -20.66 4.48 3.96
N GLU A 143 -21.73 4.72 4.73
CA GLU A 143 -21.92 5.98 5.46
C GLU A 143 -20.79 6.20 6.47
N ALA A 144 -20.39 5.17 7.21
CA ALA A 144 -19.30 5.26 8.18
C ALA A 144 -17.96 5.64 7.53
N LEU A 145 -17.65 5.07 6.35
CA LEU A 145 -16.46 5.41 5.56
C LEU A 145 -16.49 6.87 5.07
N HIS A 146 -17.61 7.32 4.50
CA HIS A 146 -17.75 8.70 4.04
C HIS A 146 -17.68 9.70 5.19
N LEU A 147 -18.31 9.37 6.32
CA LEU A 147 -18.29 10.19 7.53
C LEU A 147 -16.90 10.28 8.13
N TRP A 148 -16.13 9.18 8.14
CA TRP A 148 -14.73 9.18 8.53
C TRP A 148 -13.92 10.12 7.64
N HIS A 149 -14.08 10.02 6.32
CA HIS A 149 -13.38 10.89 5.38
C HIS A 149 -13.73 12.38 5.57
N ALA A 150 -15.01 12.69 5.77
CA ALA A 150 -15.48 14.06 6.00
C ALA A 150 -15.01 14.65 7.35
N ARG A 151 -14.72 13.80 8.34
CA ARG A 151 -14.23 14.20 9.66
C ARG A 151 -12.70 14.16 9.77
N ALA A 152 -12.02 13.59 8.77
CA ALA A 152 -10.57 13.52 8.78
C ALA A 152 -9.99 14.95 8.86
N PRO A 153 -8.94 15.18 9.67
CA PRO A 153 -8.40 16.52 9.86
C PRO A 153 -7.96 17.16 8.53
N ALA A 154 -8.28 18.43 8.30
CA ALA A 154 -7.81 19.19 7.13
C ALA A 154 -6.27 19.21 6.99
N ASP A 155 -5.56 19.00 8.10
CA ASP A 155 -4.09 18.90 8.16
C ASP A 155 -3.53 17.61 7.52
N MET A 156 -4.40 16.61 7.29
CA MET A 156 -4.10 15.46 6.42
C MET A 156 -4.18 15.81 4.94
N GLU A 157 -5.06 16.73 4.56
CA GLU A 157 -5.26 17.14 3.17
C GLU A 157 -4.23 18.18 2.72
N ARG A 158 -3.78 19.05 3.64
CA ARG A 158 -2.70 20.01 3.41
C ARG A 158 -1.35 19.43 3.82
N THR A 159 -0.85 18.49 3.03
CA THR A 159 0.55 18.07 3.15
C THR A 159 1.45 19.15 2.56
N ASN A 160 2.01 19.99 3.42
CA ASN A 160 3.10 20.87 3.04
C ASN A 160 4.27 19.98 2.56
N GLN A 161 4.71 20.14 1.30
CA GLN A 161 5.71 19.30 0.62
C GLN A 161 7.09 19.26 1.32
N GLN A 162 7.28 20.07 2.36
CA GLN A 162 8.52 20.19 3.12
C GLN A 162 8.89 18.92 3.89
N ASN A 163 7.92 18.07 4.28
CA ASN A 163 8.18 16.84 5.05
C ASN A 163 7.71 15.58 4.29
N HIS A 164 8.64 14.95 3.56
CA HIS A 164 8.39 13.77 2.74
C HIS A 164 7.78 12.59 3.54
N ILE A 165 8.16 12.42 4.81
CA ILE A 165 7.67 11.32 5.66
C ILE A 165 6.18 11.47 5.98
N LEU A 166 5.76 12.67 6.42
CA LEU A 166 4.34 12.96 6.68
C LEU A 166 3.51 12.86 5.39
N PHE A 167 4.08 13.35 4.28
CA PHE A 167 3.43 13.26 2.98
C PHE A 167 3.15 11.80 2.61
N VAL A 168 4.17 10.92 2.67
CA VAL A 168 4.01 9.49 2.40
C VAL A 168 3.02 8.84 3.36
N GLN A 169 3.06 9.20 4.65
CA GLN A 169 2.13 8.68 5.66
C GLN A 169 0.68 9.03 5.34
N HIS A 170 0.38 10.29 5.01
CA HIS A 170 -0.97 10.72 4.68
C HIS A 170 -1.44 10.15 3.34
N ALA A 171 -0.57 10.15 2.32
CA ALA A 171 -0.85 9.54 1.04
C ALA A 171 -1.18 8.05 1.18
N TRP A 172 -0.45 7.32 2.02
CA TRP A 172 -0.73 5.92 2.33
C TRP A 172 -2.12 5.72 2.96
N ILE A 173 -2.48 6.53 3.95
CA ILE A 173 -3.81 6.47 4.58
C ILE A 173 -4.91 6.68 3.53
N ARG A 174 -4.74 7.69 2.66
CA ARG A 174 -5.70 8.00 1.60
C ARG A 174 -5.81 6.85 0.59
N LEU A 175 -4.70 6.24 0.19
CA LEU A 175 -4.70 5.07 -0.70
C LEU A 175 -5.43 3.88 -0.09
N VAL A 176 -5.22 3.61 1.20
CA VAL A 176 -5.92 2.52 1.91
C VAL A 176 -7.42 2.81 2.01
N PHE A 177 -7.82 4.04 2.33
CA PHE A 177 -9.21 4.46 2.34
C PHE A 177 -9.88 4.26 0.97
N LEU A 178 -9.26 4.79 -0.10
CA LEU A 178 -9.77 4.66 -1.47
C LEU A 178 -9.91 3.21 -1.89
N THR A 179 -8.93 2.36 -1.54
CA THR A 179 -9.02 0.92 -1.83
C THR A 179 -10.18 0.25 -1.10
N THR A 180 -10.39 0.61 0.15
CA THR A 180 -11.48 0.07 0.98
C THR A 180 -12.83 0.46 0.39
N LEU A 181 -12.96 1.73 0.00
CA LEU A 181 -14.15 2.26 -0.65
C LEU A 181 -14.41 1.60 -2.02
N GLY A 182 -13.37 1.44 -2.85
CA GLY A 182 -13.47 0.77 -4.15
C GLY A 182 -13.83 -0.72 -4.02
N THR A 183 -13.37 -1.38 -2.96
CA THR A 183 -13.76 -2.77 -2.64
C THR A 183 -15.26 -2.83 -2.37
N LEU A 184 -15.78 -1.92 -1.54
CA LEU A 184 -17.21 -1.85 -1.22
C LEU A 184 -18.06 -1.61 -2.48
N TYR A 185 -17.67 -0.65 -3.34
CA TYR A 185 -18.36 -0.41 -4.61
C TYR A 185 -18.35 -1.60 -5.57
N ARG A 186 -17.29 -2.43 -5.54
CA ARG A 186 -17.23 -3.65 -6.34
C ARG A 186 -18.16 -4.73 -5.81
N GLU A 187 -18.29 -4.84 -4.49
CA GLU A 187 -19.17 -5.83 -3.87
C GLU A 187 -20.63 -5.60 -4.29
N ILE A 188 -21.15 -4.37 -4.20
CA ILE A 188 -22.53 -4.07 -4.63
C ILE A 188 -22.73 -4.32 -6.13
N ALA A 189 -21.75 -3.98 -6.97
CA ALA A 189 -21.83 -4.18 -8.41
C ALA A 189 -21.98 -5.66 -8.81
N CYS A 190 -21.39 -6.57 -8.03
CA CYS A 190 -21.55 -8.01 -8.24
C CYS A 190 -22.93 -8.55 -7.80
N ILE A 191 -23.73 -7.79 -7.04
CA ILE A 191 -25.08 -8.19 -6.62
C ILE A 191 -26.13 -7.63 -7.59
N THR A 192 -25.98 -6.37 -7.99
CA THR A 192 -26.97 -5.69 -8.83
C THR A 192 -26.98 -6.13 -10.30
N MET A 193 -26.01 -6.92 -10.80
CA MET A 193 -25.84 -7.16 -12.25
C MET A 193 -25.61 -8.63 -12.65
N PRO A 194 -26.60 -9.27 -13.33
CA PRO A 194 -26.34 -10.25 -14.39
C PRO A 194 -26.79 -9.80 -15.80
N TYR A 195 -27.53 -8.69 -15.94
CA TYR A 195 -28.13 -8.27 -17.21
C TYR A 195 -27.88 -6.78 -17.53
N HIS A 196 -27.01 -6.55 -18.52
CA HIS A 196 -26.80 -5.32 -19.30
C HIS A 196 -26.43 -3.99 -18.61
N GLU A 197 -25.40 -3.35 -19.20
CA GLU A 197 -24.89 -1.99 -19.03
C GLU A 197 -23.78 -1.75 -18.01
N LYS A 198 -22.75 -1.00 -18.45
CA LYS A 198 -21.55 -0.65 -17.69
C LYS A 198 -21.94 0.08 -16.40
N PRO A 199 -21.32 -0.25 -15.26
CA PRO A 199 -21.64 0.41 -14.01
C PRO A 199 -21.37 1.92 -14.07
N ALA A 200 -22.37 2.71 -13.69
CA ALA A 200 -22.20 4.10 -13.26
C ALA A 200 -21.85 4.14 -11.77
N TYR A 201 -20.75 3.48 -11.38
CA TYR A 201 -20.23 3.55 -10.01
C TYR A 201 -18.91 4.33 -10.01
N PRO A 202 -18.61 5.11 -8.95
CA PRO A 202 -17.39 5.91 -8.86
C PRO A 202 -16.10 5.08 -8.68
N ASP A 203 -16.11 3.74 -8.86
CA ASP A 203 -14.91 2.89 -8.81
C ASP A 203 -13.81 3.41 -9.76
N ARG A 204 -14.19 3.92 -10.93
CA ARG A 204 -13.23 4.56 -11.85
C ARG A 204 -12.64 5.85 -11.29
N GLN A 205 -13.44 6.67 -10.60
CA GLN A 205 -12.96 7.90 -9.96
C GLN A 205 -12.00 7.58 -8.82
N VAL A 206 -12.33 6.57 -8.00
CA VAL A 206 -11.48 6.05 -6.92
C VAL A 206 -10.12 5.61 -7.47
N LEU A 207 -10.10 4.78 -8.52
CA LEU A 207 -8.85 4.29 -9.11
C LEU A 207 -8.04 5.39 -9.83
N GLN A 208 -8.72 6.40 -10.39
CA GLN A 208 -8.06 7.60 -10.94
C GLN A 208 -7.40 8.44 -9.85
N GLU A 209 -8.08 8.63 -8.72
CA GLU A 209 -7.52 9.35 -7.57
C GLU A 209 -6.31 8.60 -6.97
N MET A 210 -6.41 7.27 -6.83
CA MET A 210 -5.27 6.44 -6.43
C MET A 210 -4.08 6.62 -7.39
N SER A 211 -4.34 6.62 -8.70
CA SER A 211 -3.29 6.85 -9.72
C SER A 211 -2.62 8.21 -9.55
N SER A 212 -3.41 9.26 -9.26
CA SER A 212 -2.89 10.62 -9.05
C SER A 212 -1.96 10.68 -7.84
N ILE A 213 -2.38 10.11 -6.70
CA ILE A 213 -1.59 10.11 -5.46
C ILE A 213 -0.28 9.35 -5.67
N ILE A 214 -0.35 8.16 -6.29
CA ILE A 214 0.83 7.35 -6.59
C ILE A 214 1.80 8.09 -7.52
N GLN A 215 1.29 8.79 -8.54
CA GLN A 215 2.12 9.55 -9.46
C GLN A 215 2.81 10.74 -8.76
N GLU A 216 2.12 11.40 -7.83
CA GLU A 216 2.70 12.48 -7.04
C GLU A 216 3.84 11.96 -6.16
N LEU A 217 3.66 10.83 -5.47
CA LEU A 217 4.70 10.14 -4.71
C LEU A 217 5.91 9.77 -5.60
N HIS A 218 5.64 9.31 -6.82
CA HIS A 218 6.69 8.95 -7.78
C HIS A 218 7.47 10.18 -8.27
N ASN A 219 6.79 11.28 -8.56
CA ASN A 219 7.42 12.52 -8.99
C ASN A 219 8.30 13.14 -7.89
N LEU A 220 7.91 12.96 -6.62
CA LEU A 220 8.71 13.34 -5.46
C LEU A 220 9.87 12.37 -5.16
N GLY A 221 9.93 11.23 -5.86
CA GLY A 221 10.99 10.23 -5.68
C GLY A 221 10.90 9.44 -4.38
N VAL A 222 9.73 9.39 -3.73
CA VAL A 222 9.56 8.81 -2.38
C VAL A 222 8.74 7.50 -2.37
N VAL A 223 8.45 6.93 -3.54
CA VAL A 223 7.68 5.68 -3.69
C VAL A 223 8.30 4.51 -2.93
N TYR A 224 9.64 4.47 -2.83
CA TYR A 224 10.37 3.42 -2.11
C TYR A 224 10.06 3.36 -0.60
N LEU A 225 9.45 4.42 -0.04
CA LEU A 225 9.01 4.46 1.37
C LEU A 225 7.64 3.80 1.60
N LEU A 226 6.93 3.42 0.54
CA LEU A 226 5.65 2.72 0.66
C LEU A 226 5.85 1.26 1.09
N PRO A 227 4.92 0.68 1.88
CA PRO A 227 4.99 -0.73 2.27
C PRO A 227 4.71 -1.66 1.08
N THR A 228 5.09 -2.95 1.22
CA THR A 228 4.84 -3.97 0.18
C THR A 228 3.36 -4.11 -0.23
N THR A 229 2.43 -3.74 0.65
CA THR A 229 0.98 -3.71 0.38
C THR A 229 0.61 -2.73 -0.74
N ALA A 230 1.43 -1.69 -0.98
CA ALA A 230 1.23 -0.76 -2.09
C ALA A 230 1.24 -1.46 -3.46
N VAL A 231 2.02 -2.52 -3.61
CA VAL A 231 2.04 -3.33 -4.85
C VAL A 231 0.67 -3.94 -5.10
N ALA A 232 0.00 -4.47 -4.07
CA ALA A 232 -1.34 -5.01 -4.19
C ALA A 232 -2.37 -3.93 -4.54
N LEU A 233 -2.22 -2.72 -4.00
CA LEU A 233 -3.09 -1.57 -4.31
C LEU A 233 -2.95 -1.09 -5.76
N LEU A 234 -1.78 -1.28 -6.38
CA LEU A 234 -1.52 -0.91 -7.76
C LEU A 234 -2.19 -1.84 -8.78
N VAL A 235 -2.43 -3.11 -8.43
CA VAL A 235 -3.02 -4.10 -9.34
C VAL A 235 -4.37 -3.63 -9.92
N PRO A 236 -5.39 -3.24 -9.13
CA PRO A 236 -6.67 -2.80 -9.71
C PRO A 236 -6.54 -1.54 -10.56
N VAL A 237 -5.61 -0.64 -10.22
CA VAL A 237 -5.31 0.56 -11.01
C VAL A 237 -4.72 0.17 -12.38
N LEU A 238 -3.77 -0.76 -12.40
CA LEU A 238 -3.17 -1.29 -13.63
C LEU A 238 -4.19 -2.03 -14.49
N VAL A 239 -5.06 -2.84 -13.89
CA VAL A 239 -6.16 -3.51 -14.62
C VAL A 239 -7.08 -2.50 -15.29
N MET A 240 -7.44 -1.41 -14.61
CA MET A 240 -8.28 -0.35 -15.18
C MET A 240 -7.61 0.33 -16.37
N HIS A 241 -6.36 0.78 -16.24
CA HIS A 241 -5.63 1.42 -17.35
C HIS A 241 -5.33 0.45 -18.51
N PHE A 242 -5.11 -0.83 -18.20
CA PHE A 242 -4.95 -1.90 -19.21
C PHE A 242 -6.25 -2.16 -19.98
N SER A 243 -7.40 -2.07 -19.31
CA SER A 243 -8.72 -2.14 -19.95
C SER A 243 -8.96 -0.93 -20.86
N ASP A 244 -8.59 0.28 -20.39
CA ASP A 244 -8.69 1.51 -21.18
C ASP A 244 -7.78 1.48 -22.42
N LEU A 245 -6.57 0.93 -22.30
CA LEU A 245 -5.65 0.68 -23.42
C LEU A 245 -6.28 -0.20 -24.52
N ARG A 246 -7.14 -1.15 -24.14
CA ARG A 246 -7.82 -2.07 -25.07
C ARG A 246 -9.14 -1.51 -25.60
N SER A 247 -9.56 -0.32 -25.16
CA SER A 247 -10.83 0.26 -25.58
C SER A 247 -10.79 0.75 -27.03
N SER A 248 -11.90 0.61 -27.75
CA SER A 248 -12.06 1.07 -29.13
C SER A 248 -12.24 2.60 -29.27
N SER A 249 -12.07 3.35 -28.17
CA SER A 249 -12.24 4.81 -28.14
C SER A 249 -10.87 5.48 -28.10
N ASP A 250 -10.53 6.20 -29.18
CA ASP A 250 -9.19 6.80 -29.38
C ASP A 250 -8.73 7.69 -28.21
N GLY A 251 -9.64 8.44 -27.59
CA GLY A 251 -9.33 9.31 -26.46
C GLY A 251 -9.01 8.55 -25.15
N LEU A 252 -9.66 7.42 -24.92
CA LEU A 252 -9.44 6.59 -23.74
C LEU A 252 -8.22 5.68 -23.90
N GLN A 253 -7.94 5.22 -25.12
CA GLN A 253 -6.79 4.37 -25.42
C GLN A 253 -5.46 5.08 -25.15
N LEU A 254 -5.30 6.34 -25.59
CA LEU A 254 -4.07 7.10 -25.37
C LEU A 254 -3.85 7.41 -23.88
N SER A 255 -4.89 7.84 -23.17
CA SER A 255 -4.83 8.12 -21.74
C SER A 255 -4.55 6.84 -20.93
N GLY A 256 -5.21 5.74 -21.28
CA GLY A 256 -4.98 4.42 -20.69
C GLY A 256 -3.54 3.95 -20.90
N PHE A 257 -2.99 4.11 -22.11
CA PHE A 257 -1.58 3.82 -22.38
C PHE A 257 -0.64 4.63 -21.48
N GLN A 258 -0.77 5.96 -21.46
CA GLN A 258 0.11 6.84 -20.69
C GLN A 258 0.09 6.52 -19.19
N ASN A 259 -1.11 6.34 -18.62
CA ASN A 259 -1.27 6.07 -17.20
C ASN A 259 -0.84 4.64 -16.84
N PHE A 260 -1.05 3.66 -17.72
CA PHE A 260 -0.56 2.31 -17.54
C PHE A 260 0.97 2.26 -17.40
N TYR A 261 1.70 2.87 -18.34
CA TYR A 261 3.17 2.88 -18.29
C TYR A 261 3.72 3.68 -17.10
N ARG A 262 3.02 4.74 -16.70
CA ARG A 262 3.33 5.46 -15.45
C ARG A 262 3.24 4.54 -14.23
N CYS A 263 2.18 3.75 -14.10
CA CYS A 263 2.07 2.76 -13.02
C CYS A 263 3.11 1.64 -13.12
N MET A 264 3.48 1.21 -14.34
CA MET A 264 4.58 0.23 -14.53
C MET A 264 5.93 0.77 -14.05
N ARG A 265 6.22 2.06 -14.24
CA ARG A 265 7.44 2.70 -13.68
C ARG A 265 7.43 2.75 -12.15
N VAL A 266 6.27 2.97 -11.54
CA VAL A 266 6.12 2.88 -10.07
C VAL A 266 6.40 1.45 -9.60
N LEU A 267 5.85 0.44 -10.28
CA LEU A 267 6.15 -0.97 -9.98
C LEU A 267 7.63 -1.28 -10.14
N SER A 268 8.31 -0.72 -11.15
CA SER A 268 9.76 -0.82 -11.30
C SER A 268 10.50 -0.35 -10.06
N SER A 269 10.17 0.86 -9.58
CA SER A 269 10.81 1.45 -8.41
C SER A 269 10.54 0.65 -7.13
N LEU A 270 9.33 0.08 -7.00
CA LEU A 270 9.02 -0.83 -5.89
C LEU A 270 9.71 -2.19 -6.04
N GLY A 271 10.06 -2.59 -7.26
CA GLY A 271 10.77 -3.83 -7.59
C GLY A 271 12.20 -3.88 -7.06
N ASP A 272 12.81 -2.72 -6.82
CA ASP A 272 14.12 -2.63 -6.16
C ASP A 272 14.06 -3.13 -4.70
N THR A 273 12.89 -3.04 -4.06
CA THR A 273 12.67 -3.41 -2.64
C THR A 273 11.85 -4.69 -2.49
N TYR A 274 10.84 -4.92 -3.33
CA TYR A 274 9.84 -5.97 -3.15
C TYR A 274 9.76 -6.91 -4.34
N SER A 275 10.06 -8.19 -4.12
CA SER A 275 9.96 -9.25 -5.15
C SER A 275 8.55 -9.38 -5.74
N PHE A 276 7.51 -9.11 -4.95
CA PHE A 276 6.13 -9.13 -5.43
C PHE A 276 5.88 -8.08 -6.52
N ALA A 277 6.55 -6.93 -6.46
CA ALA A 277 6.43 -5.91 -7.51
C ALA A 277 7.01 -6.39 -8.85
N VAL A 278 8.14 -7.12 -8.81
CA VAL A 278 8.76 -7.73 -10.00
C VAL A 278 7.81 -8.77 -10.61
N ILE A 279 7.17 -9.61 -9.79
CA ILE A 279 6.21 -10.62 -10.25
C ILE A 279 5.00 -9.97 -10.93
N VAL A 280 4.39 -8.96 -10.29
CA VAL A 280 3.23 -8.24 -10.84
C VAL A 280 3.60 -7.52 -12.14
N ARG A 281 4.78 -6.90 -12.18
CA ARG A 281 5.28 -6.23 -13.38
C ARG A 281 5.42 -7.21 -14.55
N GLN A 282 6.10 -8.34 -14.34
CA GLN A 282 6.29 -9.37 -15.37
C GLN A 282 4.95 -9.87 -15.92
N PHE A 283 3.97 -10.12 -15.03
CA PHE A 283 2.62 -10.53 -15.44
C PHE A 283 1.99 -9.54 -16.43
N PHE A 284 2.10 -8.23 -16.16
CA PHE A 284 1.54 -7.20 -17.04
C PHE A 284 2.35 -7.01 -18.33
N GLU A 285 3.67 -7.22 -18.32
CA GLU A 285 4.51 -7.22 -19.53
C GLU A 285 4.17 -8.40 -20.46
N ASP A 286 3.97 -9.59 -19.90
CA ASP A 286 3.55 -10.77 -20.64
C ASP A 286 2.14 -10.56 -21.24
N ALA A 287 1.24 -9.95 -20.47
CA ALA A 287 -0.10 -9.59 -20.94
C ALA A 287 -0.07 -8.59 -22.10
N LEU A 288 0.85 -7.61 -22.08
CA LEU A 288 1.08 -6.69 -23.20
C LEU A 288 1.64 -7.43 -24.43
N GLY A 289 2.56 -8.38 -24.24
CA GLY A 289 3.14 -9.18 -25.31
C GLY A 289 2.10 -9.95 -26.11
N ASN A 290 1.08 -10.49 -25.44
CA ASN A 290 -0.02 -11.25 -26.03
C ASN A 290 -1.04 -10.40 -26.81
N ILE A 291 -1.08 -9.06 -26.64
CA ILE A 291 -1.95 -8.18 -27.42
C ILE A 291 -1.50 -8.12 -28.90
N GLY A 292 -0.22 -8.41 -29.19
CA GLY A 292 0.40 -8.29 -30.51
C GLY A 292 -0.04 -9.29 -31.60
N GLY A 293 -1.06 -10.11 -31.36
CA GLY A 293 -1.67 -10.97 -32.39
C GLY A 293 -2.59 -10.21 -33.38
N VAL A 294 -2.93 -8.97 -33.07
CA VAL A 294 -3.60 -8.01 -33.96
C VAL A 294 -2.81 -6.71 -33.87
N SER A 295 -2.44 -6.13 -35.02
CA SER A 295 -1.56 -4.96 -35.18
C SER A 295 -1.63 -3.94 -34.02
N PRO A 296 -0.49 -3.48 -33.46
CA PRO A 296 -0.50 -2.46 -32.42
C PRO A 296 -1.03 -1.12 -32.97
N PRO A 297 -1.69 -0.29 -32.14
CA PRO A 297 -1.94 1.10 -32.50
C PRO A 297 -0.58 1.77 -32.71
N VAL A 298 -0.43 2.47 -33.83
CA VAL A 298 0.75 3.28 -34.13
C VAL A 298 0.95 4.22 -32.95
N VAL A 299 2.06 4.06 -32.23
CA VAL A 299 2.50 4.94 -31.14
C VAL A 299 2.41 6.38 -31.65
N PRO A 300 1.47 7.23 -31.16
CA PRO A 300 1.38 8.61 -31.61
C PRO A 300 2.71 9.31 -31.40
N THR A 301 3.11 10.14 -32.35
CA THR A 301 4.41 10.85 -32.37
C THR A 301 4.69 11.65 -31.09
N MET A 302 3.66 12.03 -30.32
CA MET A 302 3.77 12.65 -28.99
C MET A 302 4.36 11.76 -27.88
N ILE A 303 4.48 10.44 -28.10
CA ILE A 303 4.99 9.48 -27.09
C ILE A 303 6.53 9.40 -27.11
N GLN A 304 7.18 9.84 -28.19
CA GLN A 304 8.64 9.85 -28.28
C GLN A 304 9.28 10.76 -27.21
N ASP A 305 8.56 11.81 -26.79
CA ASP A 305 9.03 12.78 -25.80
C ASP A 305 8.81 12.34 -24.34
N LEU A 306 8.03 11.27 -24.11
CA LEU A 306 7.69 10.77 -22.76
C LEU A 306 8.48 9.53 -22.35
N LEU A 307 9.09 8.84 -23.32
CA LEU A 307 9.96 7.70 -23.10
C LEU A 307 11.38 8.21 -22.84
N THR A 308 12.05 7.64 -21.85
CA THR A 308 13.49 7.86 -21.70
C THR A 308 14.22 7.34 -22.95
N SER A 309 15.39 7.90 -23.28
CA SER A 309 16.14 7.49 -24.47
C SER A 309 16.42 5.98 -24.53
N LYS A 310 16.58 5.34 -23.36
CA LYS A 310 16.72 3.87 -23.24
C LYS A 310 15.44 3.11 -23.58
N GLU A 311 14.28 3.61 -23.16
CA GLU A 311 12.98 3.00 -23.49
C GLU A 311 12.65 3.20 -24.97
N HIS A 312 13.01 4.36 -25.53
CA HIS A 312 12.87 4.65 -26.96
C HIS A 312 13.73 3.71 -27.82
N GLU A 313 15.01 3.52 -27.47
CA GLU A 313 15.89 2.56 -28.16
C GLU A 313 15.42 1.11 -28.03
N SER A 314 14.90 0.73 -26.87
CA SER A 314 14.40 -0.64 -26.63
C SER A 314 13.12 -0.91 -27.43
N LEU A 315 12.24 0.09 -27.56
CA LEU A 315 11.03 0.02 -28.37
C LEU A 315 11.34 -0.05 -29.86
N ILE A 316 12.33 0.71 -30.35
CA ILE A 316 12.85 0.62 -31.72
C ILE A 316 13.48 -0.76 -31.98
N LYS A 317 14.30 -1.28 -31.06
CA LYS A 317 14.90 -2.62 -31.18
C LYS A 317 13.85 -3.73 -31.21
N ALA A 318 12.80 -3.62 -30.39
CA ALA A 318 11.68 -4.55 -30.39
C ALA A 318 10.86 -4.48 -31.70
N GLN A 319 10.70 -3.30 -32.29
CA GLN A 319 10.07 -3.13 -33.61
C GLN A 319 10.92 -3.71 -34.74
N ALA A 320 12.24 -3.50 -34.71
CA ALA A 320 13.18 -4.02 -35.71
C ALA A 320 13.35 -5.55 -35.64
N ALA A 321 13.34 -6.13 -34.44
CA ALA A 321 13.39 -7.59 -34.26
C ALA A 321 12.09 -8.30 -34.70
N ARG A 322 10.97 -7.58 -34.78
CA ARG A 322 9.69 -8.09 -35.27
C ARG A 322 9.56 -8.02 -36.80
N SER A 323 10.18 -7.03 -37.44
CA SER A 323 10.18 -6.94 -38.92
C SER A 323 11.11 -7.96 -39.59
N SER A 324 12.06 -8.55 -38.85
CA SER A 324 12.99 -9.56 -39.38
C SER A 324 12.42 -10.99 -39.38
N GLY A 325 11.32 -11.26 -38.65
CA GLY A 325 10.62 -12.55 -38.66
C GLY A 325 11.39 -13.75 -38.10
N ASP A 326 12.58 -13.55 -37.53
CA ASP A 326 13.48 -14.64 -37.11
C ASP A 326 13.41 -14.87 -35.57
N PRO A 327 12.83 -15.98 -35.09
CA PRO A 327 12.62 -16.26 -33.67
C PRO A 327 13.92 -16.42 -32.86
N ALA A 328 15.08 -16.58 -33.51
CA ALA A 328 16.38 -16.64 -32.84
C ALA A 328 16.84 -15.28 -32.28
N THR A 329 16.36 -14.15 -32.83
CA THR A 329 16.73 -12.79 -32.38
C THR A 329 16.13 -12.41 -31.02
N TRP A 330 15.15 -13.19 -30.54
CA TRP A 330 14.39 -12.86 -29.33
C TRP A 330 15.10 -13.31 -28.05
N LYS A 331 16.10 -14.19 -28.17
CA LYS A 331 16.90 -14.72 -27.03
C LYS A 331 18.00 -13.78 -26.54
N GLY A 332 18.19 -12.62 -27.17
CA GLY A 332 19.22 -11.63 -26.82
C GLY A 332 18.67 -10.25 -26.44
N LEU A 333 17.35 -10.10 -26.32
CA LEU A 333 16.76 -8.86 -25.83
C LEU A 333 17.09 -8.71 -24.34
N PRO A 334 17.65 -7.57 -23.88
CA PRO A 334 17.87 -7.36 -22.46
C PRO A 334 16.52 -7.43 -21.75
N SER A 335 16.46 -8.23 -20.68
CA SER A 335 15.36 -8.24 -19.72
C SER A 335 15.05 -6.80 -19.35
N ILE A 336 13.87 -6.32 -19.72
CA ILE A 336 13.53 -4.92 -19.57
C ILE A 336 13.31 -4.67 -18.07
N LEU A 337 14.28 -3.97 -17.47
CA LEU A 337 14.23 -3.41 -16.12
C LEU A 337 12.94 -2.69 -15.83
#